data_AF-A0A355BT46-F1
#
_entry.id   AF-A0A355BT46-F1
#
_cell.length_a   1.000
_cell.length_b   1.000
_cell.length_c   1.000
_cell.angle_alpha   90.00
_cell.angle_beta   90.00
_cell.angle_gamma   90.00
#
_symmetry.space_group_name_H-M   'P 1'
#
loop_
_entity.id
_entity.type
_entity.pdbx_description
1 polymer ?
#
loop_
_entity_poly.entity_id
_entity_poly.type
_entity_poly.pdbx_seq_one_letter_code
_entity_poly.pdbx_strand_id
1 'polypeptide(L)'
;MSQRFWQVLHWIFLPLWVLGAALNMATIHGGFLTNYLSDLVFPPDFYIIMRGLHNHKIPRNLAWFAQTPERSFFGIWIVGVVSEVCQYYWPRGIFRGTFDPWDIASYTVGLVVCYLLDKRK
;
A
#
# COMPACT_ATOMS: atom_id res chain seq x y z
N MET A 1 5.16 17.80 8.73
CA MET A 1 4.21 17.93 7.59
C MET A 1 2.79 18.19 8.05
N SER A 2 2.02 18.96 7.27
CA SER A 2 0.65 19.33 7.61
C SER A 2 -0.34 18.19 7.37
N GLN A 3 -1.49 18.23 8.05
CA GLN A 3 -2.57 17.28 7.83
C GLN A 3 -3.17 17.37 6.42
N ARG A 4 -3.24 18.57 5.85
CA ARG A 4 -3.72 18.82 4.48
C ARG A 4 -2.85 18.11 3.43
N PHE A 5 -1.54 18.05 3.65
CA PHE A 5 -0.63 17.32 2.76
C PHE A 5 -1.02 15.84 2.64
N TRP A 6 -1.27 15.17 3.77
CA TRP A 6 -1.66 13.76 3.80
C TRP A 6 -3.05 13.52 3.21
N GLN A 7 -3.98 14.46 3.38
CA GLN A 7 -5.28 14.41 2.73
C GLN A 7 -5.16 14.50 1.22
N VAL A 8 -4.35 15.42 0.70
CA VAL A 8 -4.09 15.53 -0.74
C VAL A 8 -3.46 14.25 -1.28
N LEU A 9 -2.46 13.69 -0.59
CA LEU A 9 -1.86 12.42 -0.99
C LEU A 9 -2.88 11.28 -1.04
N HIS A 10 -3.73 11.15 -0.02
CA HIS A 10 -4.80 10.15 -0.01
C HIS A 10 -5.74 10.29 -1.21
N TRP A 11 -6.18 11.54 -1.49
CA TRP A 11 -7.05 11.82 -2.64
C TRP A 11 -6.38 11.65 -4.00
N ILE A 12 -5.05 11.56 -4.06
CA ILE A 12 -4.31 11.22 -5.28
C ILE A 12 -4.07 9.72 -5.37
N PHE A 13 -3.66 9.06 -4.28
CA PHE A 13 -3.35 7.63 -4.29
C PHE A 13 -4.59 6.77 -4.46
N LEU A 14 -5.71 7.11 -3.83
CA LEU A 14 -6.97 6.37 -3.96
C LEU A 14 -7.42 6.21 -5.43
N PRO A 15 -7.59 7.29 -6.23
CA PRO A 15 -7.98 7.13 -7.62
C PRO A 15 -6.90 6.46 -8.49
N LEU A 16 -5.61 6.68 -8.21
CA LEU A 16 -4.53 6.00 -8.94
C LEU A 16 -4.55 4.49 -8.68
N TRP A 17 -4.81 4.07 -7.44
CA TRP A 17 -4.96 2.67 -7.09
C TRP A 17 -6.18 2.07 -7.78
N VAL A 18 -7.34 2.72 -7.69
CA VAL A 18 -8.57 2.25 -8.33
C VAL A 18 -8.38 2.14 -9.85
N LEU A 19 -7.72 3.12 -10.47
CA LEU A 19 -7.40 3.08 -11.90
C LEU A 19 -6.45 1.92 -12.23
N GLY A 20 -5.35 1.75 -11.48
CA GLY A 20 -4.41 0.66 -11.68
C GLY A 20 -5.08 -0.71 -11.56
N ALA A 21 -5.88 -0.91 -10.51
CA ALA A 21 -6.67 -2.12 -10.31
C ALA A 21 -7.67 -2.36 -11.45
N ALA A 22 -8.39 -1.32 -11.90
CA ALA A 22 -9.34 -1.43 -13.00
C ALA A 22 -8.66 -1.80 -14.33
N LEU A 23 -7.49 -1.21 -14.63
CA LEU A 23 -6.72 -1.53 -15.83
C LEU A 23 -6.20 -2.98 -15.80
N ASN A 24 -5.73 -3.44 -14.63
CA ASN A 24 -5.28 -4.83 -14.43
C ASN A 24 -6.45 -5.82 -14.61
N MET A 25 -7.61 -5.54 -14.01
CA MET A 25 -8.82 -6.36 -14.18
C MET A 25 -9.36 -6.36 -15.62
N ALA A 26 -9.18 -5.25 -16.35
CA ALA A 26 -9.53 -5.15 -17.76
C ALA A 26 -8.50 -5.81 -18.69
N THR A 27 -7.44 -6.43 -18.14
CA THR A 27 -6.35 -7.08 -18.89
C THR A 27 -5.66 -6.15 -19.91
N ILE A 28 -5.60 -4.85 -19.59
CA ILE A 28 -4.92 -3.86 -20.42
C ILE A 28 -3.42 -3.91 -20.12
N HIS A 29 -2.62 -4.28 -21.12
CA HIS A 29 -1.18 -4.43 -21.01
C HIS A 29 -0.48 -3.09 -21.29
N GLY A 30 -0.50 -2.18 -20.32
CA GLY A 30 0.14 -0.85 -20.39
C GLY A 30 1.54 -0.78 -19.77
N GLY A 31 2.19 -1.92 -19.53
CA GLY A 31 3.53 -2.01 -18.96
C GLY A 31 3.56 -1.68 -17.47
N PHE A 32 4.60 -0.95 -17.02
CA PHE A 32 4.83 -0.67 -15.60
C PHE A 32 3.62 -0.04 -14.89
N LEU A 33 2.91 0.85 -15.60
CA LEU A 33 1.80 1.62 -15.04
C LEU A 33 0.52 0.79 -14.86
N THR A 34 0.36 -0.31 -15.60
CA THR A 34 -0.77 -1.22 -15.41
C THR A 34 -0.43 -2.36 -14.47
N ASN A 35 0.87 -2.71 -14.37
CA ASN A 35 1.31 -3.88 -13.61
C ASN A 35 1.64 -3.53 -12.16
N TYR A 36 2.18 -2.33 -11.88
CA TYR A 36 2.72 -2.00 -10.56
C TYR A 36 2.18 -0.71 -9.96
N LEU A 37 1.33 0.04 -10.69
CA LEU A 37 0.78 1.29 -10.15
C LEU A 37 -0.08 1.04 -8.92
N SER A 38 -0.89 -0.02 -8.93
CA SER A 38 -1.66 -0.47 -7.77
C SER A 38 -0.75 -0.71 -6.58
N ASP A 39 0.34 -1.43 -6.79
CA ASP A 39 1.26 -1.87 -5.73
C ASP A 39 2.12 -0.72 -5.25
N LEU A 40 2.42 0.25 -6.11
CA LEU A 40 3.15 1.45 -5.75
C LEU A 40 2.32 2.40 -4.89
N VAL A 41 1.00 2.48 -5.09
CA VAL A 41 0.17 3.52 -4.46
C VAL A 41 -0.77 3.00 -3.37
N PHE A 42 -1.19 1.74 -3.40
CA PHE A 42 -2.10 1.19 -2.40
C PHE A 42 -1.46 1.05 -1.01
N PRO A 43 -0.29 0.40 -0.83
CA PRO A 43 0.30 0.26 0.49
C PRO A 43 0.68 1.60 1.14
N PRO A 44 1.16 2.62 0.39
CA PRO A 44 1.27 3.99 0.88
C PRO A 44 -0.05 4.62 1.30
N ASP A 45 -1.11 4.48 0.49
CA ASP A 45 -2.44 4.99 0.83
C ASP A 45 -2.96 4.34 2.12
N PHE A 46 -2.83 3.02 2.20
CA PHE A 46 -3.21 2.25 3.36
C PHE A 46 -2.40 2.64 4.60
N TYR A 47 -1.11 2.98 4.45
CA TYR A 47 -0.29 3.55 5.51
C TYR A 47 -0.87 4.88 6.02
N ILE A 48 -1.27 5.78 5.12
CA ILE A 48 -1.89 7.07 5.47
C ILE A 48 -3.19 6.87 6.26
N ILE A 49 -3.99 5.86 5.88
CA ILE A 49 -5.23 5.48 6.56
C ILE A 49 -4.92 4.91 7.94
N MET A 50 -4.04 3.90 8.02
CA MET A 50 -3.68 3.20 9.25
C MET A 50 -3.00 4.10 10.28
N ARG A 51 -2.24 5.10 9.84
CA ARG A 51 -1.63 6.11 10.71
C ARG A 51 -2.59 7.26 11.07
N GLY A 52 -3.79 7.29 10.49
CA GLY A 52 -4.79 8.33 10.76
C GLY A 52 -4.34 9.72 10.29
N LEU A 53 -3.40 9.78 9.33
CA LEU A 53 -2.75 11.03 8.93
C LEU A 53 -3.69 11.97 8.17
N HIS A 54 -4.75 11.43 7.56
CA HIS A 54 -5.73 12.17 6.76
C HIS A 54 -7.01 12.56 7.53
N ASN A 55 -6.97 12.58 8.88
CA ASN A 55 -8.10 12.91 9.76
C ASN A 55 -9.17 11.80 9.90
N HIS A 56 -8.80 10.56 9.67
CA HIS A 56 -9.68 9.40 9.86
C HIS A 56 -9.49 8.80 11.24
N LYS A 57 -10.60 8.39 11.87
CA LYS A 57 -10.56 7.67 13.14
C LYS A 57 -10.20 6.21 12.87
N ILE A 58 -9.08 5.76 13.43
CA ILE A 58 -8.67 4.37 13.27
C ILE A 58 -9.48 3.48 14.21
N PRO A 59 -9.98 2.33 13.74
CA PRO A 59 -10.64 1.34 14.59
C PRO A 59 -9.78 0.95 15.79
N ARG A 60 -10.39 0.78 16.97
CA ARG A 60 -9.66 0.52 18.22
C ARG A 60 -8.77 -0.73 18.17
N ASN A 61 -9.20 -1.76 17.45
CA ASN A 61 -8.46 -3.00 17.20
C ASN A 61 -7.20 -2.79 16.34
N LEU A 62 -7.16 -1.74 15.53
CA LEU A 62 -6.03 -1.43 14.65
C LEU A 62 -5.15 -0.29 15.19
N ALA A 63 -5.56 0.35 16.28
CA ALA A 63 -4.85 1.47 16.89
C ALA A 63 -3.40 1.14 17.30
N TRP A 64 -3.09 -0.14 17.59
CA TRP A 64 -1.73 -0.56 17.94
C TRP A 64 -0.73 -0.35 16.80
N PHE A 65 -1.14 -0.66 15.56
CA PHE A 65 -0.32 -0.44 14.35
C PHE A 65 -0.10 1.05 14.11
N ALA A 66 -1.08 1.87 14.46
CA ALA A 66 -1.07 3.30 14.27
C ALA A 66 -0.18 4.06 15.27
N GLN A 67 0.34 3.44 16.33
CA GLN A 67 1.04 4.19 17.38
C GLN A 67 2.36 4.80 16.91
N THR A 68 3.09 4.08 16.05
CA THR A 68 4.38 4.57 15.53
C THR A 68 4.50 4.32 14.02
N PRO A 69 5.27 5.18 13.31
CA PRO A 69 5.57 4.97 11.90
C PRO A 69 6.13 3.58 11.58
N GLU A 70 7.01 3.05 12.44
CA GLU A 70 7.63 1.74 12.26
C GLU A 70 6.62 0.60 12.32
N ARG A 71 5.70 0.65 13.30
CA ARG A 71 4.69 -0.41 13.45
C ARG A 71 3.75 -0.46 12.27
N SER A 72 3.35 0.69 11.75
CA SER A 72 2.54 0.76 10.53
C SER A 72 3.34 0.29 9.32
N PHE A 73 4.58 0.75 9.16
CA PHE A 73 5.44 0.36 8.05
C PHE A 73 5.68 -1.15 8.03
N PHE A 74 6.19 -1.72 9.12
CA PHE A 74 6.48 -3.15 9.20
C PHE A 74 5.21 -4.00 9.16
N GLY A 75 4.12 -3.55 9.80
CA GLY A 75 2.84 -4.26 9.76
C GLY A 75 2.33 -4.43 8.33
N ILE A 76 2.30 -3.34 7.56
CA ILE A 76 1.83 -3.37 6.17
C ILE A 76 2.83 -4.14 5.29
N TRP A 77 4.14 -3.89 5.46
CA TRP A 77 5.17 -4.56 4.67
C TRP A 77 5.18 -6.07 4.88
N ILE A 78 5.08 -6.55 6.12
CA ILE A 78 5.01 -7.98 6.44
C ILE A 78 3.77 -8.62 5.80
N VAL A 79 2.60 -7.96 5.88
CA VAL A 79 1.38 -8.47 5.24
C VAL A 79 1.57 -8.60 3.73
N GLY A 80 2.18 -7.60 3.08
CA GLY A 80 2.52 -7.66 1.65
C GLY A 80 3.49 -8.78 1.29
N VAL A 81 4.55 -8.98 2.08
CA VAL A 81 5.51 -10.07 1.84
C VAL A 81 4.83 -11.42 2.02
N VAL A 82 4.01 -11.57 3.07
CA VAL A 82 3.30 -12.82 3.34
C VAL A 82 2.29 -13.12 2.23
N SER A 83 1.59 -12.12 1.67
CA SER A 83 0.69 -12.35 0.54
C SER A 83 1.44 -12.85 -0.70
N GLU A 84 2.61 -12.28 -1.01
CA GLU A 84 3.44 -12.74 -2.14
C GLU A 84 4.01 -14.14 -1.93
N VAL A 85 4.51 -14.42 -0.73
CA VAL A 85 4.95 -15.77 -0.36
C VAL A 85 3.80 -16.77 -0.44
N CYS A 86 2.58 -16.39 -0.04
CA CYS A 86 1.40 -17.23 -0.19
C CYS A 86 1.08 -17.50 -1.67
N GLN A 87 1.24 -16.54 -2.57
CA GLN A 87 1.04 -16.76 -4.00
C GLN A 87 2.06 -17.76 -4.57
N TYR A 88 3.31 -17.70 -4.09
CA TYR A 88 4.37 -18.64 -4.51
C TYR A 88 4.07 -20.08 -4.07
N TYR A 89 3.72 -20.30 -2.80
CA TYR A 89 3.51 -21.64 -2.24
C TYR A 89 2.08 -22.16 -2.41
N TRP A 90 1.09 -21.28 -2.54
CA TRP A 90 -0.32 -21.62 -2.67
C TRP A 90 -1.03 -20.78 -3.74
N PRO A 91 -0.66 -20.93 -5.03
CA PRO A 91 -1.15 -20.07 -6.13
C PRO A 91 -2.67 -20.16 -6.39
N ARG A 92 -3.32 -21.22 -5.93
CA ARG A 92 -4.79 -21.39 -6.01
C ARG A 92 -5.52 -21.06 -4.70
N GLY A 93 -4.80 -20.48 -3.74
CA GLY A 93 -5.31 -20.12 -2.42
C GLY A 93 -6.13 -18.84 -2.43
N ILE A 94 -6.19 -18.20 -1.26
CA ILE A 94 -6.94 -16.95 -1.04
C ILE A 94 -6.30 -15.79 -1.81
N PHE A 95 -4.97 -15.72 -1.80
CA PHE A 95 -4.19 -14.79 -2.61
C PHE A 95 -3.92 -15.45 -3.97
N ARG A 96 -4.86 -15.30 -4.91
CA ARG A 96 -4.67 -15.75 -6.29
C ARG A 96 -3.82 -14.73 -7.04
N GLY A 97 -2.71 -15.19 -7.59
CA GLY A 97 -1.79 -14.34 -8.32
C GLY A 97 -0.58 -15.13 -8.81
N THR A 98 0.32 -14.44 -9.48
CA THR A 98 1.63 -14.98 -9.85
C THR A 98 2.64 -14.21 -9.03
N PHE A 99 3.50 -14.92 -8.31
CA PHE A 99 4.58 -14.30 -7.55
C PHE A 99 5.46 -13.43 -8.46
N ASP A 100 5.50 -12.13 -8.17
CA ASP A 100 6.39 -11.18 -8.84
C ASP A 100 7.22 -10.41 -7.79
N PRO A 101 8.55 -10.61 -7.74
CA PRO A 101 9.43 -9.85 -6.87
C PRO A 101 9.32 -8.32 -7.05
N TRP A 102 8.91 -7.86 -8.23
CA TRP A 102 8.72 -6.43 -8.50
C TRP A 102 7.52 -5.84 -7.76
N ASP A 103 6.54 -6.64 -7.35
CA ASP A 103 5.44 -6.19 -6.50
C ASP A 103 5.98 -5.81 -5.13
N ILE A 104 6.83 -6.67 -4.55
CA ILE A 104 7.54 -6.41 -3.30
C ILE A 104 8.36 -5.13 -3.38
N ALA A 105 9.15 -4.98 -4.45
CA ALA A 105 9.95 -3.78 -4.65
C ALA A 105 9.08 -2.52 -4.76
N SER A 106 8.01 -2.58 -5.55
CA SER A 106 7.13 -1.44 -5.85
C SER A 106 6.44 -0.92 -4.61
N TYR A 107 5.79 -1.81 -3.83
CA TYR A 107 5.14 -1.33 -2.61
C TYR A 107 6.13 -0.94 -1.52
N THR A 108 7.31 -1.57 -1.46
CA THR A 108 8.35 -1.20 -0.49
C THR A 108 8.83 0.22 -0.75
N VAL A 109 9.07 0.58 -2.02
CA VAL A 109 9.48 1.95 -2.39
C VAL A 109 8.43 2.97 -1.96
N GLY A 110 7.16 2.74 -2.30
CA GLY A 110 6.08 3.63 -1.90
C GLY A 110 5.99 3.79 -0.37
N LEU A 111 6.03 2.66 0.36
CA LEU A 111 5.94 2.65 1.82
C LEU A 111 7.12 3.37 2.47
N VAL A 112 8.34 3.17 1.98
CA VAL A 112 9.54 3.84 2.51
C VAL A 112 9.42 5.35 2.34
N VAL A 113 8.93 5.83 1.19
CA VAL A 113 8.70 7.27 0.97
C VAL A 113 7.71 7.82 2.01
N CYS A 114 6.56 7.18 2.20
CA CYS A 114 5.58 7.63 3.21
C CYS A 114 6.12 7.55 4.64
N TYR A 115 6.85 6.49 4.98
CA TYR A 115 7.48 6.32 6.28
C TYR A 115 8.50 7.42 6.58
N LEU A 116 9.42 7.70 5.65
CA LEU A 116 10.43 8.75 5.82
C LEU A 116 9.79 10.14 5.91
N LEU A 117 8.72 10.36 5.16
CA LEU A 117 7.93 11.58 5.24
C LEU A 117 7.26 11.70 6.62
N ASP A 118 6.55 10.69 7.09
CA ASP A 118 5.90 10.69 8.41
C ASP A 118 6.91 10.89 9.55
N LYS A 119 8.10 10.29 9.44
CA LYS A 119 9.22 10.48 10.40
C LYS A 119 9.75 11.90 10.50
N ARG A 120 9.58 12.72 9.47
CA ARG A 120 10.01 14.14 9.44
C ARG A 120 8.94 15.10 9.94
N LYS A 121 7.74 14.60 10.28
CA LYS A 121 6.64 15.41 10.80
C LYS A 121 6.83 15.74 12.27
#